data_AF-A0A0Q1E230-F1
#
_entry.id   AF-A0A0Q1E230-F1
#
_cell.length_a   1.000
_cell.length_b   1.000
_cell.length_c   1.000
_cell.angle_alpha   90.00
_cell.angle_beta   90.00
_cell.angle_gamma   90.00
#
_symmetry.space_group_name_H-M   'P 1'
#
loop_
_entity.id
_entity.type
_entity.pdbx_description
1 polymer ?
#
loop_
_entity_poly.entity_id
_entity_poly.type
_entity_poly.pdbx_seq_one_letter_code
_entity_poly.pdbx_strand_id
1 'polypeptide(L)' 'MSDLQFEYVTEEGLRERRRLLEAQLDVSAYLGIEGPGLSYRNLHYLADMGVLTEADRDIYDELVGIEFLLGER' A
#
# COMPACT_ATOMS: atom_id res chain seq x y z
N MET A 1 24.97 -9.24 7.46
CA MET A 1 23.53 -9.09 7.21
C MET A 1 23.13 -7.66 7.51
N SER A 2 23.22 -6.74 6.53
CA SER A 2 22.47 -5.47 6.58
C SER A 2 22.52 -4.70 5.25
N ASP A 3 22.49 -5.38 4.11
CA ASP A 3 22.40 -4.71 2.80
C ASP A 3 20.95 -4.33 2.42
N LEU A 4 19.96 -4.81 3.18
CA LEU A 4 18.53 -4.63 2.92
C LEU A 4 17.98 -3.23 3.26
N GLN A 5 18.75 -2.34 3.89
CA GLN A 5 18.26 -1.01 4.26
C GLN A 5 18.56 0.09 3.22
N PHE A 6 19.42 -0.17 2.23
CA PHE A 6 19.84 0.84 1.24
C PHE A 6 19.10 0.76 -0.10
N GLU A 7 18.34 -0.31 -0.36
CA GLU A 7 17.63 -0.49 -1.64
C GLU A 7 16.34 0.35 -1.78
N TYR A 8 15.87 0.97 -0.69
CA TYR A 8 14.66 1.80 -0.67
C TYR A 8 14.89 3.28 -1.06
N VAL A 9 16.08 3.66 -1.53
CA VAL A 9 16.42 5.07 -1.80
C VAL A 9 16.30 5.43 -3.29
N THR A 10 16.22 4.46 -4.19
CA THR A 10 16.03 4.73 -5.62
C THR A 10 14.54 4.76 -5.96
N GLU A 11 14.16 5.66 -6.88
CA GLU A 11 12.79 5.73 -7.40
C GLU A 11 12.31 4.39 -7.97
N GLU A 12 13.22 3.64 -8.62
CA GLU A 12 12.94 2.31 -9.16
C GLU A 12 12.69 1.27 -8.07
N GLY A 13 13.49 1.26 -7.00
CA GLY A 13 13.29 0.38 -5.85
C GLY A 13 11.98 0.67 -5.12
N LEU A 14 11.63 1.96 -4.98
CA LEU A 14 10.36 2.40 -4.42
C LEU A 14 9.17 1.93 -5.28
N ARG A 15 9.26 2.04 -6.61
CA ARG A 15 8.22 1.55 -7.52
C ARG A 15 8.05 0.03 -7.49
N GLU A 16 9.15 -0.72 -7.45
CA GLU A 16 9.07 -2.18 -7.34
C GLU A 16 8.50 -2.60 -5.99
N ARG A 17 8.91 -1.93 -4.89
CA ARG A 17 8.32 -2.17 -3.57
C ARG A 17 6.82 -1.85 -3.56
N ARG A 18 6.41 -0.74 -4.16
CA ARG A 18 4.99 -0.38 -4.32
C ARG A 18 4.23 -1.50 -5.02
N ARG A 19 4.76 -2.00 -6.14
CA ARG A 19 4.15 -3.11 -6.90
C ARG A 19 4.03 -4.39 -6.08
N LEU A 20 5.04 -4.73 -5.27
CA LEU A 20 5.02 -5.91 -4.40
C LEU A 20 4.01 -5.78 -3.26
N LEU A 21 3.85 -4.57 -2.70
CA LEU A 21 2.87 -4.29 -1.66
C LEU A 21 1.45 -4.26 -2.23
N GLU A 22 1.25 -3.66 -3.40
CA GLU A 22 -0.02 -3.74 -4.15
C GLU A 22 -0.37 -5.22 -4.40
N ALA A 23 0.56 -6.04 -4.87
CA ALA A 23 0.29 -7.46 -5.11
C ALA A 23 -0.05 -8.28 -3.84
N GLN A 24 0.45 -7.86 -2.67
CA GLN A 24 0.15 -8.49 -1.38
C GLN A 24 -1.20 -8.06 -0.82
N LEU A 25 -1.62 -6.84 -1.13
CA LEU A 25 -2.88 -6.31 -0.65
C LEU A 25 -4.02 -6.83 -1.52
N ASP A 26 -4.76 -7.81 -1.02
CA ASP A 26 -5.92 -8.34 -1.75
C ASP A 26 -7.12 -7.38 -1.65
N VAL A 27 -7.11 -6.34 -2.47
CA VAL A 27 -8.22 -5.37 -2.56
C VAL A 27 -9.55 -6.05 -2.92
N SER A 28 -9.51 -7.24 -3.52
CA SER A 28 -10.72 -7.98 -3.89
C SER A 28 -11.50 -8.49 -2.68
N ALA A 29 -10.82 -8.75 -1.55
CA ALA A 29 -11.46 -9.05 -0.27
C ALA A 29 -12.32 -7.88 0.25
N TYR A 30 -11.99 -6.66 -0.16
CA TYR A 30 -12.65 -5.43 0.28
C TYR A 30 -13.66 -4.88 -0.73
N LEU A 31 -13.64 -5.35 -1.99
CA LEU A 31 -14.61 -4.98 -3.05
C LEU A 31 -16.08 -5.26 -2.67
N GLY A 32 -16.34 -6.13 -1.68
CA GLY A 32 -17.69 -6.42 -1.20
C GLY A 32 -18.24 -5.39 -0.21
N ILE A 33 -17.42 -4.50 0.32
CA ILE A 33 -17.78 -3.59 1.44
C ILE A 33 -18.24 -2.22 0.94
N GLU A 34 -17.68 -1.75 -0.17
CA GLU A 34 -18.15 -0.55 -0.87
C GLU A 34 -18.31 -0.85 -2.36
N GLY A 35 -19.34 -0.27 -2.98
CA GLY A 35 -19.78 -0.57 -4.34
C GLY A 35 -18.74 -0.38 -5.47
N PRO A 36 -19.17 -0.38 -6.74
CA PRO A 36 -18.28 -0.53 -7.88
C PRO A 36 -17.19 0.57 -7.93
N GLY A 37 -15.92 0.18 -7.77
CA GLY A 37 -14.77 1.05 -8.01
C GLY A 37 -13.80 1.23 -6.82
N LEU A 38 -13.59 0.21 -6.00
CA LEU A 38 -12.54 0.23 -4.98
C LEU A 38 -11.16 0.16 -5.67
N SER A 39 -10.55 1.33 -5.85
CA SER A 39 -9.15 1.47 -6.26
C SER A 39 -8.27 1.55 -5.01
N TYR A 40 -6.95 1.34 -5.15
CA TYR A 40 -6.00 1.53 -4.04
C TYR A 40 -6.13 2.89 -3.35
N ARG A 41 -6.56 3.94 -4.06
CA ARG A 41 -6.82 5.26 -3.47
C ARG A 41 -7.95 5.27 -2.44
N ASN A 42 -8.90 4.33 -2.54
CA ASN A 42 -10.03 4.23 -1.63
C ASN A 42 -9.72 3.35 -0.41
N LEU A 43 -8.55 2.69 -0.37
CA LEU A 43 -8.11 1.94 0.81
C LEU A 43 -7.97 2.82 2.06
N HIS A 44 -7.68 4.11 1.88
CA HIS A 44 -7.64 5.04 3.00
C HIS A 44 -8.99 5.11 3.73
N TYR A 45 -10.11 5.06 2.99
CA TYR A 45 -11.45 5.03 3.61
C TYR A 45 -11.66 3.73 4.40
N LEU A 46 -11.17 2.59 3.91
CA LEU A 46 -11.25 1.32 4.62
C LEU A 46 -10.34 1.29 5.86
N ALA A 47 -9.17 1.92 5.80
CA ALA A 47 -8.28 2.12 6.92
C ALA A 47 -8.93 3.00 8.00
N ASP A 48 -9.53 4.13 7.58
CA ASP A 48 -10.23 5.07 8.46
C ASP A 48 -11.48 4.45 9.11
N MET A 49 -12.18 3.57 8.39
CA MET A 49 -13.31 2.80 8.91
C MET A 49 -12.89 1.63 9.82
N GLY A 50 -11.58 1.34 9.95
CA GLY A 50 -11.07 0.23 10.75
C GLY A 50 -11.48 -1.14 10.22
N VAL A 51 -11.72 -1.24 8.90
CA VAL A 51 -12.18 -2.45 8.22
C VAL A 51 -11.00 -3.31 7.74
N LEU A 52 -9.84 -2.68 7.53
CA LEU A 52 -8.62 -3.39 7.19
C LEU A 52 -8.17 -4.28 8.34
N THR A 53 -7.67 -5.47 8.00
CA THR A 53 -6.91 -6.27 8.96
C THR A 53 -5.65 -5.53 9.39
N GLU A 54 -5.08 -5.89 10.55
CA GLU A 54 -3.82 -5.30 11.03
C GLU A 54 -2.70 -5.46 9.99
N ALA A 55 -2.62 -6.64 9.34
CA ALA A 55 -1.66 -6.90 8.28
C ALA A 55 -1.87 -6.01 7.04
N ASP A 56 -3.12 -5.83 6.60
CA ASP A 56 -3.43 -4.97 5.45
C ASP A 56 -3.22 -3.48 5.77
N ARG A 57 -3.43 -3.10 7.03
CA ARG A 57 -3.13 -1.76 7.51
C ARG A 57 -1.62 -1.46 7.46
N ASP A 58 -0.79 -2.40 7.91
CA ASP A 58 0.67 -2.25 7.85
C ASP A 58 1.16 -2.07 6.39
N ILE A 59 0.60 -2.86 5.46
CA ILE A 59 0.91 -2.75 4.03
C ILE A 59 0.44 -1.40 3.48
N TYR A 60 -0.75 -0.94 3.87
CA TYR A 60 -1.28 0.36 3.47
C TYR A 60 -0.41 1.53 3.98
N ASP A 61 0.01 1.49 5.25
CA ASP A 61 0.86 2.52 5.84
C ASP A 61 2.23 2.57 5.14
N GLU A 62 2.77 1.42 4.74
CA GLU A 62 4.00 1.35 3.94
C GLU A 62 3.82 1.92 2.53
N LEU A 63 2.70 1.61 1.86
CA LEU A 63 2.35 2.19 0.55
C LEU A 63 2.27 3.72 0.61
N VAL A 64 1.63 4.25 1.65
CA VAL A 64 1.57 5.70 1.89
C VAL A 64 2.96 6.32 2.04
N GLY A 65 3.85 5.65 2.76
CA GLY A 65 5.25 6.08 2.90
C GLY A 65 5.97 6.13 1.55
N ILE A 66 5.77 5.13 0.70
CA ILE A 66 6.38 5.06 -0.63
C ILE A 66 5.84 6.14 -1.56
N GLU A 67 4.52 6.36 -1.60
CA GLU A 67 3.92 7.43 -2.41
C GLU A 67 4.44 8.82 -2.01
N PHE A 68 4.62 9.05 -0.70
CA PHE A 68 5.23 10.27 -0.20
C PHE A 68 6.67 10.45 -0.67
N LEU A 69 7.48 9.38 -0.61
CA LEU A 69 8.87 9.40 -1.08
C LEU A 69 8.98 9.59 -2.61
N LEU A 70 8.00 9.10 -3.37
CA LEU A 70 7.90 9.28 -4.82
C LEU A 70 7.35 10.67 -5.22
N GLY A 71 6.78 11.43 -4.28
CA GLY A 71 6.14 12.72 -4.57
C GLY A 71 4.83 12.59 -5.38
N GLU A 72 4.15 11.44 -5.30
CA GLU A 72 2.95 11.13 -6.07
C GLU A 72 1.64 11.52 -5.34
N ARG A 73 1.73 12.32 -4.28
CA ARG A 73 0.62 12.68 -3.39
C ARG A 73 0.37 14.19 -3.30
#